data_AF-A0A2E9GG99-F1
#
_entry.id   AF-A0A2E9GG99-F1
#
_cell.length_a   1.000
_cell.length_b   1.000
_cell.length_c   1.000
_cell.angle_alpha   90.00
_cell.angle_beta   90.00
_cell.angle_gamma   90.00
#
_symmetry.space_group_name_H-M   'P 1'
#
loop_
_entity.id
_entity.type
_entity.pdbx_description
1 polymer ?
#
loop_
_entity_poly.entity_id
_entity_poly.type
_entity_poly.pdbx_seq_one_letter_code
_entity_poly.pdbx_strand_id
1 'polypeptide(L)'
;MYFRSMQPSGGKLFEGSIKEFYLNSFPQNMYVGSKSFIFDSIDSEKQLETQFEKYFYSNLGLKGKEFHFIPLAVLMLPIMEGADFGVQINRSHRYIDLEIHFDNHQIINEKFEVDSLFPNSSFNEKGIAISKENIICFNKKNDNGYYHIEEIWETDRSDGEINIYEKPFFVGMPGKKTNFFDDNSRILSAPLESFDKLLGNMKEGFNLGIVDFNDSLKTYSADPDYMSFRNGLRQESFDANNKLSFLMKIYGACVEKMDEDSLRYGALLDYLNPYFK
;
A
#
# COMPACT_ATOMS: atom_id res chain seq x y z
N MET A 1 13.34 9.30 -11.44
CA MET A 1 13.27 10.36 -12.47
C MET A 1 12.74 11.61 -11.80
N TYR A 2 13.23 12.78 -12.21
CA TYR A 2 12.73 14.06 -11.75
C TYR A 2 11.82 14.70 -12.80
N PHE A 3 10.95 15.61 -12.39
CA PHE A 3 10.09 16.40 -13.25
C PHE A 3 10.45 17.87 -13.16
N ARG A 4 10.47 18.58 -14.29
CA ARG A 4 10.77 20.01 -14.37
C ARG A 4 9.59 20.88 -13.94
N SER A 5 8.39 20.32 -14.01
CA SER A 5 7.13 20.94 -13.61
C SER A 5 6.33 19.98 -12.71
N MET A 6 5.39 20.51 -11.92
CA MET A 6 4.47 19.68 -11.15
C MET A 6 3.57 18.87 -12.09
N GLN A 7 3.32 17.62 -11.72
CA GLN A 7 2.47 16.69 -12.45
C GLN A 7 1.17 16.42 -11.68
N PRO A 8 0.08 16.04 -12.36
CA PRO A 8 -0.06 15.96 -13.82
C PRO A 8 -0.03 17.35 -14.47
N SER A 9 0.66 17.47 -15.61
CA SER A 9 0.76 18.73 -16.36
C SER A 9 -0.62 19.30 -16.70
N GLY A 10 -0.79 20.61 -16.45
CA GLY A 10 -2.07 21.32 -16.60
C GLY A 10 -3.15 20.90 -15.59
N GLY A 11 -2.78 20.24 -14.50
CA GLY A 11 -3.64 20.01 -13.35
C GLY A 11 -3.82 21.26 -12.50
N LYS A 12 -4.70 21.17 -11.49
CA LYS A 12 -4.95 22.24 -10.53
C LYS A 12 -4.51 21.79 -9.14
N LEU A 13 -4.27 22.76 -8.26
CA LEU A 13 -4.11 22.45 -6.85
C LEU A 13 -5.33 21.67 -6.37
N PHE A 14 -5.11 20.58 -5.65
CA PHE A 14 -6.22 19.86 -5.04
C PHE A 14 -6.78 20.69 -3.88
N GLU A 15 -8.00 21.21 -4.04
CA GLU A 15 -8.65 22.09 -3.04
C GLU A 15 -9.40 21.32 -1.94
N GLY A 16 -9.51 19.99 -2.04
CA GLY A 16 -10.13 19.16 -1.02
C GLY A 16 -9.20 18.81 0.14
N SER A 17 -9.78 18.33 1.24
CA SER A 17 -9.01 17.67 2.29
C SER A 17 -8.60 16.28 1.81
N ILE A 18 -7.31 16.07 1.54
CA ILE A 18 -6.75 14.77 1.11
C ILE A 18 -7.07 13.70 2.14
N LYS A 19 -6.96 14.06 3.42
CA LYS A 19 -7.34 13.20 4.54
C LYS A 19 -8.81 12.80 4.43
N GLU A 20 -9.73 13.74 4.27
CA GLU A 20 -11.16 13.38 4.16
C GLU A 20 -11.45 12.55 2.91
N PHE A 21 -10.83 12.88 1.78
CA PHE A 21 -10.95 12.10 0.55
C PHE A 21 -10.58 10.62 0.81
N TYR A 22 -9.42 10.40 1.43
CA TYR A 22 -8.93 9.07 1.75
C TYR A 22 -9.78 8.35 2.82
N LEU A 23 -10.16 9.04 3.90
CA LEU A 23 -11.01 8.50 4.97
C LEU A 23 -12.41 8.12 4.49
N ASN A 24 -12.98 8.91 3.56
CA ASN A 24 -14.28 8.62 2.96
C ASN A 24 -14.23 7.39 2.04
N SER A 25 -13.06 7.09 1.49
CA SER A 25 -12.83 5.88 0.69
C SER A 25 -12.52 4.64 1.53
N PHE A 26 -12.22 4.77 2.82
CA PHE A 26 -11.97 3.62 3.67
C PHE A 26 -13.23 2.80 3.96
N PRO A 27 -13.11 1.45 3.92
CA PRO A 27 -14.23 0.58 4.24
C PRO A 27 -14.75 0.88 5.64
N GLN A 28 -16.07 0.92 5.79
CA GLN A 28 -16.70 1.11 7.10
C GLN A 28 -16.62 -0.16 7.94
N ASN A 29 -16.84 -1.32 7.34
CA ASN A 29 -16.78 -2.60 8.03
C ASN A 29 -15.98 -3.58 7.17
N MET A 30 -15.14 -4.37 7.82
CA MET A 30 -14.40 -5.45 7.19
C MET A 30 -14.29 -6.61 8.17
N TYR A 31 -14.39 -7.82 7.66
CA TYR A 31 -14.18 -9.03 8.43
C TYR A 31 -13.24 -9.94 7.65
N VAL A 32 -12.32 -10.59 8.35
CA VAL A 32 -11.37 -11.57 7.81
C VAL A 32 -11.26 -12.69 8.84
N GLY A 33 -11.84 -13.88 8.59
CA GLY A 33 -11.85 -14.91 9.62
C GLY A 33 -12.48 -16.23 9.21
N SER A 34 -12.23 -17.28 10.00
CA SER A 34 -12.69 -18.66 9.86
C SER A 34 -14.18 -18.77 9.49
N LYS A 35 -15.06 -17.98 10.11
CA LYS A 35 -16.52 -17.98 9.84
C LYS A 35 -16.90 -17.59 8.41
N SER A 36 -16.00 -16.94 7.67
CA SER A 36 -16.20 -16.61 6.25
C SER A 36 -15.74 -17.72 5.31
N PHE A 37 -15.12 -18.78 5.83
CA PHE A 37 -14.60 -19.91 5.06
C PHE A 37 -15.30 -21.20 5.48
N ILE A 38 -15.65 -22.01 4.50
CA ILE A 38 -16.12 -23.38 4.75
C ILE A 38 -14.99 -24.28 4.28
N PHE A 39 -14.16 -24.74 5.22
CA PHE A 39 -13.10 -25.71 4.93
C PHE A 39 -13.72 -27.09 4.78
N ASP A 40 -13.50 -27.73 3.63
CA ASP A 40 -13.67 -29.17 3.56
C ASP A 40 -12.33 -29.83 3.93
N SER A 41 -12.38 -30.73 4.91
CA SER A 41 -11.19 -31.42 5.46
C SER A 41 -10.41 -32.27 4.45
N ILE A 42 -10.93 -32.42 3.23
CA ILE A 42 -10.32 -33.14 2.11
C ILE A 42 -9.69 -32.22 1.05
N ASP A 43 -9.82 -30.90 1.18
CA ASP A 43 -9.24 -29.96 0.24
C ASP A 43 -7.70 -29.99 0.32
N SER A 44 -7.06 -30.03 -0.85
CA SER A 44 -5.60 -29.88 -0.94
C SER A 44 -5.17 -28.46 -0.58
N GLU A 45 -3.93 -28.28 -0.12
CA GLU A 45 -3.30 -26.98 0.16
C GLU A 45 -3.51 -25.97 -0.98
N LYS A 46 -3.34 -26.40 -2.23
CA LYS A 46 -3.58 -25.56 -3.41
C LYS A 46 -5.04 -25.10 -3.56
N GLN A 47 -6.01 -25.95 -3.20
CA GLN A 47 -7.42 -25.57 -3.22
C GLN A 47 -7.73 -24.57 -2.11
N LEU A 48 -7.13 -24.75 -0.93
CA LEU A 48 -7.23 -23.80 0.18
C LEU A 48 -6.67 -22.44 -0.25
N GLU A 49 -5.43 -22.38 -0.75
CA GLU A 49 -4.80 -21.15 -1.27
C GLU A 49 -5.69 -20.45 -2.30
N THR A 50 -6.25 -21.18 -3.26
CA THR A 50 -7.15 -20.61 -4.29
C THR A 50 -8.43 -20.02 -3.68
N GLN A 51 -9.01 -20.66 -2.65
CA GLN A 51 -10.17 -20.13 -1.95
C GLN A 51 -9.83 -18.87 -1.17
N PHE A 52 -8.64 -18.80 -0.55
CA PHE A 52 -8.15 -17.62 0.14
C PHE A 52 -7.89 -16.44 -0.79
N GLU A 53 -7.20 -16.68 -1.90
CA GLU A 53 -7.01 -15.67 -2.94
C GLU A 53 -8.36 -15.14 -3.42
N LYS A 54 -9.31 -16.04 -3.72
CA LYS A 54 -10.66 -15.65 -4.13
C LYS A 54 -11.34 -14.78 -3.07
N TYR A 55 -11.21 -15.09 -1.79
CA TYR A 55 -11.78 -14.27 -0.73
C TYR A 55 -11.17 -12.87 -0.69
N PHE A 56 -9.84 -12.76 -0.73
CA PHE A 56 -9.17 -11.46 -0.70
C PHE A 56 -9.50 -10.60 -1.92
N TYR A 57 -9.37 -11.17 -3.12
CA TYR A 57 -9.56 -10.42 -4.36
C TYR A 57 -11.03 -10.20 -4.70
N SER A 58 -11.89 -11.21 -4.50
CA SER A 58 -13.29 -11.16 -4.96
C SER A 58 -14.25 -10.69 -3.87
N ASN A 59 -14.08 -11.14 -2.62
CA ASN A 59 -15.04 -10.83 -1.56
C ASN A 59 -14.68 -9.51 -0.86
N LEU A 60 -13.40 -9.31 -0.52
CA LEU A 60 -12.94 -8.07 0.11
C LEU A 60 -12.59 -6.99 -0.92
N GLY A 61 -12.32 -7.39 -2.16
CA GLY A 61 -11.90 -6.46 -3.21
C GLY A 61 -10.51 -5.88 -2.93
N LEU A 62 -9.63 -6.62 -2.25
CA LEU A 62 -8.25 -6.18 -2.06
C LEU A 62 -7.50 -6.33 -3.38
N LYS A 63 -6.71 -5.33 -3.75
CA LYS A 63 -5.89 -5.37 -4.95
C LYS A 63 -4.52 -4.78 -4.64
N GLY A 64 -3.46 -5.33 -5.24
CA GLY A 64 -2.11 -4.83 -5.06
C GLY A 64 -1.06 -5.85 -5.45
N LYS A 65 0.20 -5.53 -5.21
CA LYS A 65 1.34 -6.43 -5.41
C LYS A 65 1.44 -7.43 -4.26
N GLU A 66 1.87 -8.65 -4.57
CA GLU A 66 1.98 -9.78 -3.63
C GLU A 66 2.64 -9.42 -2.29
N PHE A 67 3.72 -8.62 -2.33
CA PHE A 67 4.45 -8.27 -1.11
C PHE A 67 3.64 -7.46 -0.08
N HIS A 68 2.61 -6.73 -0.52
CA HIS A 68 1.70 -6.00 0.39
C HIS A 68 0.68 -6.92 1.07
N PHE A 69 0.48 -8.14 0.55
CA PHE A 69 -0.38 -9.15 1.16
C PHE A 69 0.35 -9.99 2.21
N ILE A 70 1.69 -9.98 2.25
CA ILE A 70 2.48 -10.76 3.21
C ILE A 70 2.04 -10.55 4.68
N PRO A 71 1.84 -9.31 5.16
CA PRO A 71 1.38 -9.09 6.54
C PRO A 71 0.00 -9.69 6.82
N LEU A 72 -0.87 -9.76 5.80
CA LEU A 72 -2.18 -10.39 5.92
C LEU A 72 -2.06 -11.91 5.92
N ALA A 73 -1.21 -12.48 5.06
CA ALA A 73 -1.01 -13.93 4.96
C ALA A 73 -0.61 -14.56 6.30
N VAL A 74 0.23 -13.87 7.08
CA VAL A 74 0.65 -14.28 8.43
C VAL A 74 -0.57 -14.53 9.34
N LEU A 75 -1.54 -13.61 9.35
CA LEU A 75 -2.75 -13.75 10.17
C LEU A 75 -3.73 -14.81 9.63
N MET A 76 -3.54 -15.26 8.38
CA MET A 76 -4.38 -16.27 7.76
C MET A 76 -3.89 -17.69 7.97
N LEU A 77 -2.62 -17.89 8.35
CA LEU A 77 -2.06 -19.22 8.60
C LEU A 77 -2.89 -20.05 9.60
N PRO A 78 -3.35 -19.51 10.74
CA PRO A 78 -4.25 -20.25 11.63
C PRO A 78 -5.56 -20.66 10.93
N ILE A 79 -6.13 -19.77 10.12
CA ILE A 79 -7.38 -20.02 9.39
C ILE A 79 -7.17 -21.14 8.35
N MET A 80 -6.04 -21.17 7.65
CA MET A 80 -5.67 -22.22 6.69
C MET A 80 -5.61 -23.61 7.35
N GLU A 81 -5.20 -23.67 8.61
CA GLU A 81 -5.13 -24.90 9.40
C GLU A 81 -6.46 -25.25 10.09
N GLY A 82 -7.55 -24.55 9.76
CA GLY A 82 -8.88 -24.80 10.31
C GLY A 82 -9.06 -24.28 11.73
N ALA A 83 -8.19 -23.38 12.19
CA ALA A 83 -8.30 -22.78 13.51
C ALA A 83 -9.47 -21.79 13.58
N ASP A 84 -10.11 -21.70 14.75
CA ASP A 84 -11.09 -20.65 15.01
C ASP A 84 -10.38 -19.32 15.27
N PHE A 85 -10.11 -18.58 14.21
CA PHE A 85 -9.47 -17.28 14.25
C PHE A 85 -10.17 -16.28 13.31
N GLY A 86 -10.23 -15.02 13.71
CA GLY A 86 -10.56 -13.96 12.78
C GLY A 86 -10.54 -12.57 13.38
N VAL A 87 -10.72 -11.62 12.48
CA VAL A 87 -10.53 -10.21 12.71
C VAL A 87 -11.71 -9.45 12.13
N GLN A 88 -12.33 -8.60 12.94
CA GLN A 88 -13.35 -7.66 12.52
C GLN A 88 -12.84 -6.23 12.72
N ILE A 89 -13.01 -5.40 11.71
CA ILE A 89 -12.65 -3.98 11.71
C ILE A 89 -13.91 -3.20 11.45
N ASN A 90 -14.28 -2.33 12.38
CA ASN A 90 -15.39 -1.40 12.23
C ASN A 90 -14.86 0.03 12.38
N ARG A 91 -15.13 0.86 11.39
CA ARG A 91 -14.61 2.22 11.28
C ARG A 91 -15.75 3.23 11.39
N SER A 92 -15.60 4.14 12.34
CA SER A 92 -16.36 5.39 12.42
C SER A 92 -15.55 6.57 11.87
N HIS A 93 -16.08 7.79 11.89
CA HIS A 93 -15.31 8.95 11.46
C HIS A 93 -14.08 9.24 12.34
N ARG A 94 -14.15 8.92 13.65
CA ARG A 94 -13.11 9.26 14.62
C ARG A 94 -12.27 8.06 15.08
N TYR A 95 -12.87 6.88 15.11
CA TYR A 95 -12.26 5.68 15.67
C TYR A 95 -12.35 4.49 14.72
N ILE A 96 -11.35 3.62 14.81
CA ILE A 96 -11.33 2.27 14.26
C ILE A 96 -11.34 1.30 15.44
N ASP A 97 -12.38 0.48 15.50
CA ASP A 97 -12.51 -0.61 16.45
C ASP A 97 -12.08 -1.92 15.75
N LEU A 98 -11.10 -2.61 16.32
CA LEU A 98 -10.53 -3.86 15.83
C LEU A 98 -10.83 -4.95 16.87
N GLU A 99 -11.49 -6.02 16.44
CA GLU A 99 -11.82 -7.17 17.26
C GLU A 99 -11.12 -8.41 16.71
N ILE A 100 -10.28 -9.06 17.51
CA ILE A 100 -9.58 -10.30 17.17
C ILE A 100 -10.20 -11.40 18.01
N HIS A 101 -10.86 -12.37 17.37
CA HIS A 101 -11.39 -13.56 18.04
C HIS A 101 -10.50 -14.77 17.77
N PHE A 102 -10.30 -15.58 18.81
CA PHE A 102 -9.49 -16.79 18.75
C PHE A 102 -9.94 -17.82 19.81
N ASP A 103 -9.50 -19.07 19.67
CA ASP A 103 -9.69 -20.14 20.66
C ASP A 103 -11.15 -20.33 21.12
N ASN A 104 -12.09 -20.37 20.16
CA ASN A 104 -13.53 -20.60 20.35
C ASN A 104 -14.31 -19.54 21.15
N HIS A 105 -13.68 -18.71 21.99
CA HIS A 105 -14.35 -17.71 22.84
C HIS A 105 -13.47 -16.54 23.32
N GLN A 106 -12.18 -16.51 22.98
CA GLN A 106 -11.30 -15.41 23.39
C GLN A 106 -11.40 -14.25 22.42
N ILE A 107 -11.40 -13.02 22.96
CA ILE A 107 -11.54 -11.80 22.17
C ILE A 107 -10.55 -10.76 22.69
N ILE A 108 -9.80 -10.15 21.76
CA ILE A 108 -9.01 -8.94 22.00
C ILE A 108 -9.65 -7.79 21.26
N ASN A 109 -9.94 -6.72 21.99
CA ASN A 109 -10.51 -5.50 21.44
C ASN A 109 -9.47 -4.38 21.44
N GLU A 110 -9.25 -3.80 20.27
CA GLU A 110 -8.43 -2.61 20.08
C GLU A 110 -9.26 -1.45 19.57
N LYS A 111 -8.85 -0.26 19.98
CA LYS A 111 -9.43 0.99 19.53
C LYS A 111 -8.30 1.93 19.13
N PHE A 112 -8.37 2.43 17.90
CA PHE A 112 -7.41 3.36 17.34
C PHE A 112 -8.12 4.67 16.96
N GLU A 113 -7.49 5.79 17.25
CA GLU A 113 -7.92 7.06 16.67
C GLU A 113 -7.51 7.13 15.20
N VAL A 114 -8.45 7.48 14.34
CA VAL A 114 -8.22 7.61 12.89
C VAL A 114 -7.09 8.61 12.63
N ASP A 115 -7.06 9.71 13.38
CA ASP A 115 -6.06 10.77 13.25
C ASP A 115 -4.66 10.34 13.68
N SER A 116 -4.56 9.34 14.57
CA SER A 116 -3.28 8.75 14.97
C SER A 116 -2.75 7.80 13.91
N LEU A 117 -3.61 7.02 13.26
CA LEU A 117 -3.21 6.10 12.19
C LEU A 117 -2.94 6.82 10.87
N PHE A 118 -3.67 7.90 10.59
CA PHE A 118 -3.60 8.65 9.34
C PHE A 118 -3.43 10.15 9.63
N PRO A 119 -2.30 10.56 10.22
CA PRO A 119 -2.09 11.95 10.61
C PRO A 119 -1.92 12.85 9.39
N ASN A 120 -2.39 14.09 9.49
CA ASN A 120 -2.25 15.10 8.43
C ASN A 120 -0.78 15.31 8.00
N SER A 121 0.18 15.17 8.93
CA SER A 121 1.61 15.27 8.64
C SER A 121 2.04 14.27 7.57
N SER A 122 1.60 13.01 7.67
CA SER A 122 1.96 11.96 6.71
C SER A 122 1.52 12.30 5.27
N PHE A 123 0.40 13.01 5.10
CA PHE A 123 -0.06 13.46 3.77
C PHE A 123 0.73 14.68 3.30
N ASN A 124 0.99 15.64 4.19
CA ASN A 124 1.77 16.84 3.86
C ASN A 124 3.22 16.50 3.46
N GLU A 125 3.78 15.45 4.06
CA GLU A 125 5.13 14.96 3.75
C GLU A 125 5.27 14.38 2.34
N LYS A 126 4.16 13.96 1.71
CA LYS A 126 4.11 13.49 0.32
C LYS A 126 4.28 14.63 -0.69
N GLY A 127 4.02 15.88 -0.29
CA GLY A 127 4.22 17.07 -1.10
C GLY A 127 2.93 17.73 -1.59
N ILE A 128 3.05 18.60 -2.59
CA ILE A 128 1.95 19.40 -3.14
C ILE A 128 1.05 18.52 -4.01
N ALA A 129 -0.20 18.38 -3.61
CA ALA A 129 -1.18 17.61 -4.36
C ALA A 129 -1.73 18.40 -5.55
N ILE A 130 -1.50 17.89 -6.75
CA ILE A 130 -2.09 18.40 -7.99
C ILE A 130 -3.05 17.34 -8.52
N SER A 131 -4.27 17.76 -8.85
CA SER A 131 -5.30 16.89 -9.41
C SER A 131 -5.60 17.22 -10.87
N LYS A 132 -5.87 16.17 -11.64
CA LYS A 132 -6.41 16.27 -12.99
C LYS A 132 -7.18 15.01 -13.35
N GLU A 133 -8.43 15.20 -13.76
CA GLU A 133 -9.38 14.10 -13.98
C GLU A 133 -9.51 13.21 -12.73
N ASN A 134 -9.23 11.91 -12.85
CA ASN A 134 -9.31 10.92 -11.79
C ASN A 134 -7.95 10.68 -11.10
N ILE A 135 -6.95 11.52 -11.33
CA ILE A 135 -5.59 11.36 -10.80
C ILE A 135 -5.24 12.51 -9.85
N ILE A 136 -4.68 12.16 -8.70
CA ILE A 136 -4.03 13.08 -7.74
C ILE A 136 -2.57 12.67 -7.62
N CYS A 137 -1.64 13.58 -7.91
CA CYS A 137 -0.21 13.35 -7.76
C CYS A 137 0.36 14.20 -6.63
N PHE A 138 1.17 13.58 -5.78
CA PHE A 138 1.86 14.25 -4.69
C PHE A 138 3.27 14.67 -5.13
N ASN A 139 3.44 15.97 -5.36
CA ASN A 139 4.66 16.55 -5.94
C ASN A 139 5.57 17.09 -4.85
N LYS A 140 6.74 16.49 -4.68
CA LYS A 140 7.72 16.93 -3.70
C LYS A 140 8.91 17.58 -4.41
N LYS A 141 9.12 18.86 -4.12
CA LYS A 141 10.18 19.66 -4.73
C LYS A 141 11.50 19.42 -4.00
N ASN A 142 12.60 19.27 -4.75
CA ASN A 142 13.95 19.21 -4.22
C ASN A 142 14.64 20.59 -4.26
N ASP A 143 15.82 20.68 -3.64
CA ASP A 143 16.60 21.91 -3.53
C ASP A 143 17.05 22.47 -4.88
N ASN A 144 17.20 21.58 -5.88
CA ASN A 144 17.57 21.94 -7.25
C ASN A 144 16.37 22.43 -8.09
N GLY A 145 15.20 22.56 -7.48
CA GLY A 145 13.99 23.08 -8.14
C GLY A 145 13.20 22.06 -8.96
N TYR A 146 13.62 20.80 -9.00
CA TYR A 146 12.88 19.72 -9.65
C TYR A 146 11.89 19.05 -8.70
N TYR A 147 10.93 18.32 -9.27
CA TYR A 147 9.92 17.58 -8.52
C TYR A 147 10.17 16.07 -8.64
N HIS A 148 9.90 15.32 -7.57
CA HIS A 148 9.61 13.90 -7.66
C HIS A 148 8.15 13.67 -7.27
N ILE A 149 7.58 12.57 -7.74
CA ILE A 149 6.24 12.15 -7.39
C ILE A 149 6.39 11.08 -6.32
N GLU A 150 5.96 11.41 -5.10
CA GLU A 150 6.05 10.47 -3.98
C GLU A 150 4.99 9.38 -4.09
N GLU A 151 3.78 9.76 -4.51
CA GLU A 151 2.64 8.87 -4.63
C GLU A 151 1.68 9.40 -5.68
N ILE A 152 0.93 8.50 -6.32
CA ILE A 152 -0.19 8.84 -7.19
C ILE A 152 -1.42 8.07 -6.73
N TRP A 153 -2.53 8.76 -6.61
CA TRP A 153 -3.85 8.18 -6.41
C TRP A 153 -4.64 8.29 -7.69
N GLU A 154 -5.05 7.14 -8.24
CA GLU A 154 -5.96 7.07 -9.36
C GLU A 154 -7.29 6.45 -8.89
N THR A 155 -8.39 7.20 -9.00
CA THR A 155 -9.72 6.62 -8.84
C THR A 155 -10.03 5.74 -10.04
N ASP A 156 -10.19 4.44 -9.81
CA ASP A 156 -10.66 3.48 -10.80
C ASP A 156 -12.13 3.80 -11.12
N ARG A 157 -12.41 4.01 -12.41
CA ARG A 157 -13.76 4.41 -12.85
C ARG A 157 -14.74 3.24 -12.87
N SER A 158 -14.24 2.00 -12.79
CA SER A 158 -15.08 0.80 -12.85
C SER A 158 -15.75 0.48 -11.52
N ASP A 159 -15.05 0.71 -10.40
CA ASP A 159 -15.53 0.39 -9.06
C ASP A 159 -15.45 1.55 -8.05
N GLY A 160 -14.82 2.67 -8.43
CA GLY A 160 -14.67 3.85 -7.57
C GLY A 160 -13.59 3.70 -6.51
N GLU A 161 -12.82 2.62 -6.51
CA GLU A 161 -11.70 2.42 -5.60
C GLU A 161 -10.51 3.30 -5.98
N ILE A 162 -9.57 3.47 -5.05
CA ILE A 162 -8.36 4.26 -5.29
C ILE A 162 -7.18 3.30 -5.44
N ASN A 163 -6.60 3.28 -6.64
CA ASN A 163 -5.33 2.64 -6.90
C ASN A 163 -4.20 3.58 -6.47
N ILE A 164 -3.29 3.07 -5.65
CA ILE A 164 -2.17 3.81 -5.07
C ILE A 164 -0.89 3.33 -5.75
N TYR A 165 -0.17 4.26 -6.36
CA TYR A 165 1.13 4.03 -6.95
C TYR A 165 2.18 4.71 -6.08
N GLU A 166 3.04 3.93 -5.45
CA GLU A 166 4.13 4.41 -4.62
C GLU A 166 5.35 4.67 -5.50
N LYS A 167 5.75 5.95 -5.59
CA LYS A 167 6.88 6.41 -6.39
C LYS A 167 6.97 5.79 -7.81
N PRO A 168 5.90 5.84 -8.63
CA PRO A 168 5.80 5.08 -9.90
C PRO A 168 6.87 5.42 -10.95
N PHE A 169 7.48 6.59 -10.84
CA PHE A 169 8.55 7.03 -11.75
C PHE A 169 9.93 7.10 -11.06
N PHE A 170 10.06 6.40 -9.94
CA PHE A 170 11.35 6.27 -9.27
C PHE A 170 12.29 5.41 -10.09
N VAL A 171 13.57 5.79 -10.07
CA VAL A 171 14.62 5.13 -10.86
C VAL A 171 15.72 4.76 -9.90
N GLY A 172 15.63 3.53 -9.39
CA GLY A 172 16.57 2.88 -8.50
C GLY A 172 16.07 1.45 -8.25
N MET A 173 16.95 0.47 -8.07
CA MET A 173 16.51 -0.91 -7.76
C MET A 173 16.16 -1.07 -6.27
N PRO A 174 15.09 -1.82 -5.91
CA PRO A 174 14.74 -2.10 -4.51
C PRO A 174 15.85 -2.88 -3.78
N GLY A 175 16.08 -2.55 -2.51
CA GLY A 175 17.05 -3.24 -1.65
C GLY A 175 16.61 -4.64 -1.23
N LYS A 176 17.56 -5.51 -0.86
CA LYS A 176 17.25 -6.77 -0.17
C LYS A 176 16.79 -6.46 1.26
N LYS A 177 15.52 -6.76 1.56
CA LYS A 177 15.00 -6.85 2.95
C LYS A 177 15.88 -7.82 3.74
N THR A 178 16.31 -7.43 4.94
CA THR A 178 16.96 -8.35 5.87
C THR A 178 16.17 -8.64 7.13
N ASN A 179 15.09 -7.90 7.46
CA ASN A 179 14.22 -8.25 8.58
C ASN A 179 12.78 -7.71 8.44
N PHE A 180 11.84 -8.43 9.06
CA PHE A 180 10.38 -8.18 9.04
C PHE A 180 9.93 -6.88 9.75
N PHE A 181 10.78 -6.27 10.59
CA PHE A 181 10.41 -5.18 11.52
C PHE A 181 11.27 -3.89 11.40
N ASP A 182 12.13 -3.77 10.38
CA ASP A 182 12.99 -2.58 10.24
C ASP A 182 12.50 -1.64 9.12
N ASP A 183 11.74 -0.62 9.53
CA ASP A 183 11.16 0.43 8.68
C ASP A 183 12.23 1.34 8.03
N ASN A 184 13.51 1.18 8.38
CA ASN A 184 14.62 1.98 7.83
C ASN A 184 15.51 1.25 6.82
N SER A 185 15.18 0.03 6.38
CA SER A 185 16.05 -0.75 5.49
C SER A 185 15.75 -0.57 3.99
N ARG A 186 15.94 0.64 3.46
CA ARG A 186 16.07 0.89 2.00
C ARG A 186 17.55 0.99 1.62
N ILE A 187 18.21 -0.12 1.25
CA ILE A 187 19.59 -0.06 0.69
C ILE A 187 19.71 -0.89 -0.58
N LEU A 188 20.00 -0.19 -1.68
CA LEU A 188 19.98 -0.59 -3.10
C LEU A 188 21.36 -1.17 -3.51
N SER A 189 21.44 -2.36 -4.13
CA SER A 189 22.72 -2.90 -4.63
C SER A 189 22.59 -3.68 -5.95
N ALA A 190 22.43 -2.96 -7.07
CA ALA A 190 22.94 -3.33 -8.41
C ALA A 190 22.78 -2.16 -9.40
N PRO A 191 23.65 -2.02 -10.42
CA PRO A 191 23.55 -0.95 -11.42
C PRO A 191 22.43 -1.26 -12.41
N LEU A 192 21.50 -0.32 -12.60
CA LEU A 192 20.48 -0.39 -13.65
C LEU A 192 21.15 -0.38 -15.03
N GLU A 193 20.89 -1.40 -15.86
CA GLU A 193 20.97 -1.21 -17.31
C GLU A 193 20.13 0.02 -17.66
N SER A 194 20.77 1.03 -18.27
CA SER A 194 20.27 2.40 -18.47
C SER A 194 18.74 2.54 -18.48
N PHE A 195 18.20 3.43 -17.65
CA PHE A 195 16.79 3.86 -17.63
C PHE A 195 16.21 4.22 -19.02
N ASP A 196 17.08 4.49 -20.00
CA ASP A 196 16.77 4.56 -21.44
C ASP A 196 15.98 3.32 -21.95
N LYS A 197 16.23 2.10 -21.44
CA LYS A 197 15.46 0.88 -21.79
C LYS A 197 14.09 0.83 -21.12
N LEU A 198 13.98 1.29 -19.87
CA LEU A 198 12.74 1.29 -19.07
C LEU A 198 11.69 2.24 -19.66
N LEU A 199 12.12 3.42 -20.14
CA LEU A 199 11.21 4.35 -20.81
C LEU A 199 10.84 3.91 -22.23
N GLY A 200 11.61 3.00 -22.85
CA GLY A 200 11.35 2.45 -24.18
C GLY A 200 10.96 3.55 -25.19
N ASN A 201 9.78 3.38 -25.81
CA ASN A 201 9.26 4.29 -26.84
C ASN A 201 8.67 5.60 -26.28
N MET A 202 8.60 5.79 -24.96
CA MET A 202 7.98 6.98 -24.32
C MET A 202 8.97 8.13 -24.13
N LYS A 203 10.24 7.91 -24.45
CA LYS A 203 11.33 8.87 -24.28
C LYS A 203 11.05 10.25 -24.90
N GLU A 204 10.43 10.28 -26.07
CA GLU A 204 10.10 11.53 -26.76
C GLU A 204 8.96 12.29 -26.07
N GLY A 205 7.85 11.61 -25.73
CA GLY A 205 6.71 12.23 -25.06
C GLY A 205 6.98 12.69 -23.62
N PHE A 206 7.95 12.05 -22.95
CA PHE A 206 8.42 12.51 -21.64
C PHE A 206 9.36 13.72 -21.70
N ASN A 207 9.84 14.09 -22.89
CA ASN A 207 10.74 15.22 -23.10
C ASN A 207 11.92 15.16 -22.10
N LEU A 208 12.74 14.12 -22.20
CA LEU A 208 13.81 13.87 -21.24
C LEU A 208 15.01 14.79 -21.43
N GLY A 209 15.52 15.33 -20.33
CA GLY A 209 16.84 15.96 -20.24
C GLY A 209 17.69 15.29 -19.17
N ILE A 210 18.98 15.06 -19.43
CA ILE A 210 19.88 14.46 -18.44
C ILE A 210 20.31 15.54 -17.44
N VAL A 211 20.19 15.24 -16.15
CA VAL A 211 20.48 16.18 -15.05
C VAL A 211 21.80 15.84 -14.38
N ASP A 212 22.15 14.56 -14.30
CA ASP A 212 23.38 14.12 -13.65
C ASP A 212 23.85 12.76 -14.22
N PHE A 213 25.15 12.52 -14.08
CA PHE A 213 25.83 11.27 -14.41
C PHE A 213 26.71 10.86 -13.23
N ASN A 214 26.42 9.70 -12.63
CA ASN A 214 27.28 9.11 -11.59
C ASN A 214 27.55 7.64 -11.90
N ASP A 215 28.82 7.24 -11.96
CA ASP A 215 29.27 5.85 -12.11
C ASP A 215 28.45 5.03 -13.13
N SER A 216 28.22 5.59 -14.33
CA SER A 216 27.41 5.07 -15.47
C SER A 216 25.88 5.17 -15.36
N LEU A 217 25.34 5.65 -14.24
CA LEU A 217 23.91 5.93 -14.07
C LEU A 217 23.58 7.35 -14.50
N LYS A 218 22.54 7.48 -15.34
CA LYS A 218 21.97 8.75 -15.76
C LYS A 218 20.76 9.09 -14.90
N THR A 219 20.76 10.27 -14.31
CA THR A 219 19.57 10.86 -13.70
C THR A 219 18.87 11.74 -14.73
N TYR A 220 17.57 11.51 -14.93
CA TYR A 220 16.77 12.24 -15.92
C TYR A 220 15.82 13.22 -15.25
N SER A 221 15.67 14.37 -15.89
CA SER A 221 14.51 15.24 -15.76
C SER A 221 13.55 14.98 -16.91
N ALA A 222 12.26 15.08 -16.64
CA ALA A 222 11.19 14.95 -17.62
C ALA A 222 10.27 16.16 -17.54
N ASP A 223 9.58 16.45 -18.64
CA ASP A 223 8.49 17.42 -18.66
C ASP A 223 7.40 16.94 -19.62
N PRO A 224 6.71 15.83 -19.27
CA PRO A 224 5.68 15.25 -20.11
C PRO A 224 4.46 16.15 -20.16
N ASP A 225 3.76 16.13 -21.28
CA ASP A 225 2.35 16.53 -21.30
C ASP A 225 1.49 15.51 -20.53
N TYR A 226 0.22 15.88 -20.28
CA TYR A 226 -0.68 15.03 -19.50
C TYR A 226 -0.89 13.63 -20.12
N MET A 227 -0.95 13.55 -21.46
CA MET A 227 -1.21 12.28 -22.14
C MET A 227 -0.01 11.36 -22.05
N SER A 228 1.19 11.89 -22.22
CA SER A 228 2.45 11.16 -22.07
C SER A 228 2.63 10.68 -20.63
N PHE A 229 2.36 11.55 -19.65
CA PHE A 229 2.36 11.18 -18.23
C PHE A 229 1.39 10.03 -17.93
N ARG A 230 0.13 10.14 -18.39
CA ARG A 230 -0.89 9.11 -18.18
C ARG A 230 -0.55 7.79 -18.87
N ASN A 231 -0.02 7.85 -20.08
CA ASN A 231 0.41 6.66 -20.81
C ASN A 231 1.58 5.96 -20.10
N GLY A 232 2.51 6.73 -19.53
CA GLY A 232 3.57 6.20 -18.67
C GLY A 232 3.02 5.52 -17.43
N LEU A 233 2.11 6.18 -16.70
CA LEU A 233 1.49 5.61 -15.50
C LEU A 233 0.75 4.29 -15.80
N ARG A 234 0.11 4.17 -16.97
CA ARG A 234 -0.58 2.93 -17.40
C ARG A 234 0.36 1.74 -17.63
N GLN A 235 1.65 1.97 -17.79
CA GLN A 235 2.64 0.88 -17.87
C GLN A 235 3.05 0.39 -16.47
N GLU A 236 2.77 1.18 -15.44
CA GLU A 236 3.06 0.81 -14.07
C GLU A 236 1.92 -0.03 -13.49
N SER A 237 2.28 -0.99 -12.64
CA SER A 237 1.32 -1.67 -11.78
C SER A 237 1.20 -0.90 -10.47
N PHE A 238 -0.03 -0.57 -10.07
CA PHE A 238 -0.28 0.02 -8.76
C PHE A 238 0.18 -0.94 -7.64
N ASP A 239 0.54 -0.36 -6.51
CA ASP A 239 1.15 -1.07 -5.38
C ASP A 239 0.07 -1.68 -4.49
N ALA A 240 -0.96 -0.90 -4.17
CA ALA A 240 -2.12 -1.33 -3.41
C ALA A 240 -3.36 -0.51 -3.79
N ASN A 241 -4.55 -1.02 -3.53
CA ASN A 241 -5.74 -0.19 -3.43
C ASN A 241 -5.91 0.37 -2.01
N ASN A 242 -6.79 1.36 -1.87
CA ASN A 242 -7.14 1.97 -0.57
C ASN A 242 -7.60 0.97 0.48
N LYS A 243 -8.28 -0.12 0.10
CA LYS A 243 -8.72 -1.15 1.05
C LYS A 243 -7.54 -1.93 1.64
N LEU A 244 -6.62 -2.39 0.80
CA LEU A 244 -5.41 -3.09 1.25
C LEU A 244 -4.52 -2.15 2.09
N SER A 245 -4.35 -0.91 1.65
CA SER A 245 -3.59 0.12 2.37
C SER A 245 -4.18 0.41 3.77
N PHE A 246 -5.51 0.51 3.87
CA PHE A 246 -6.22 0.68 5.13
C PHE A 246 -5.97 -0.49 6.10
N LEU A 247 -6.12 -1.73 5.61
CA LEU A 247 -5.87 -2.94 6.39
C LEU A 247 -4.44 -2.98 6.93
N MET A 248 -3.45 -2.80 6.05
CA MET A 248 -2.03 -2.85 6.44
C MET A 248 -1.71 -1.87 7.57
N LYS A 249 -2.29 -0.66 7.53
CA LYS A 249 -2.03 0.36 8.56
C LYS A 249 -2.62 -0.02 9.92
N ILE A 250 -3.81 -0.61 9.94
CA ILE A 250 -4.45 -1.08 11.19
C ILE A 250 -3.69 -2.26 11.76
N TYR A 251 -3.31 -3.23 10.92
CA TYR A 251 -2.57 -4.39 11.36
C TYR A 251 -1.19 -4.02 11.90
N GLY A 252 -0.45 -3.15 11.21
CA GLY A 252 0.84 -2.65 11.70
C GLY A 252 0.73 -2.04 13.09
N ALA A 253 -0.25 -1.15 13.31
CA ALA A 253 -0.48 -0.54 14.62
C ALA A 253 -0.91 -1.56 15.70
N CYS A 254 -1.60 -2.64 15.31
CA CYS A 254 -1.94 -3.70 16.24
C CYS A 254 -0.71 -4.51 16.65
N VAL A 255 0.18 -4.82 15.70
CA VAL A 255 1.44 -5.52 15.96
C VAL A 255 2.34 -4.71 16.88
N GLU A 256 2.46 -3.40 16.66
CA GLU A 256 3.21 -2.49 17.56
C GLU A 256 2.71 -2.60 19.01
N LYS A 257 1.38 -2.61 19.23
CA LYS A 257 0.82 -2.81 20.57
C LYS A 257 1.09 -4.20 21.14
N MET A 258 1.06 -5.24 20.31
CA MET A 258 1.38 -6.62 20.73
C MET A 258 2.80 -6.72 21.28
N ASP A 259 3.74 -6.05 20.63
CA ASP A 259 5.14 -6.00 21.05
C ASP A 259 5.31 -5.21 22.36
N GLU A 260 4.52 -4.16 22.57
CA GLU A 260 4.58 -3.31 23.77
C GLU A 260 3.94 -3.94 25.03
N ASP A 261 2.92 -4.78 24.89
CA ASP A 261 2.14 -5.33 26.01
C ASP A 261 1.99 -6.86 25.97
N SER A 262 3.12 -7.55 26.06
CA SER A 262 3.17 -9.03 26.04
C SER A 262 2.26 -9.74 27.06
N LEU A 263 1.89 -9.09 28.17
CA LEU A 263 0.97 -9.67 29.15
C LEU A 263 -0.47 -9.71 28.64
N ARG A 264 -0.92 -8.64 27.98
CA ARG A 264 -2.27 -8.57 27.42
C ARG A 264 -2.44 -9.48 26.21
N TYR A 265 -1.41 -9.58 25.38
CA TYR A 265 -1.46 -10.35 24.14
C TYR A 265 -0.91 -11.78 24.28
N GLY A 266 -0.40 -12.17 25.45
CA GLY A 266 0.25 -13.47 25.66
C GLY A 266 -0.60 -14.66 25.23
N ALA A 267 -1.90 -14.68 25.57
CA ALA A 267 -2.79 -15.76 25.15
C ALA A 267 -2.97 -15.84 23.62
N LEU A 268 -3.03 -14.69 22.94
CA LEU A 268 -3.09 -14.65 21.47
C LEU A 268 -1.76 -15.10 20.87
N LEU A 269 -0.63 -14.63 21.41
CA LEU A 269 0.70 -15.01 20.93
C LEU A 269 0.96 -16.51 21.10
N ASP A 270 0.56 -17.09 22.24
CA ASP A 270 0.66 -18.54 22.49
C ASP A 270 -0.24 -19.34 21.55
N TYR A 271 -1.46 -18.84 21.29
CA TYR A 271 -2.38 -19.43 20.32
C TYR A 271 -1.80 -19.39 18.89
N LEU A 272 -1.15 -18.29 18.54
CA LEU A 272 -0.58 -18.05 17.22
C LEU A 272 0.73 -18.83 16.97
N ASN A 273 1.57 -19.01 18.00
CA ASN A 273 2.91 -19.58 17.90
C ASN A 273 3.03 -20.91 17.13
N PRO A 274 2.11 -21.89 17.22
CA PRO A 274 2.20 -23.13 16.44
C PRO A 274 2.19 -22.93 14.93
N TYR A 275 1.55 -21.86 14.44
CA TYR A 275 1.36 -21.58 13.01
C TYR A 275 2.55 -20.85 12.36
N PHE A 276 3.54 -20.43 13.14
CA PHE A 276 4.68 -19.62 12.67
C PHE A 276 6.03 -20.35 12.81
N LYS A 277 6.01 -21.68 12.98
CA LYS A 277 7.20 -22.52 13.15
C LYS A 277 7.77 -23.06 11.85
#